data_AF-A0A496BBZ2-F1
#
_entry.id   AF-A0A496BBZ2-F1
#
_cell.length_a   1.000
_cell.length_b   1.000
_cell.length_c   1.000
_cell.angle_alpha   90.00
_cell.angle_beta   90.00
_cell.angle_gamma   90.00
#
_symmetry.space_group_name_H-M   'P 1'
#
loop_
_entity.id
_entity.type
_entity.pdbx_description
1 polymer ?
#
loop_
_entity_poly.entity_id
_entity_poly.type
_entity_poly.pdbx_seq_one_letter_code
_entity_poly.pdbx_strand_id
1 'polypeptide(L)'
;MKMIRGTLKLALILYICAALSGVYVLSASARITPHEGDDNTMLITIEKGDTLWDLCQEHLKDPLQWRELSKYNDFTNPHLIYPGEQLRIPVAMAKEVVEIAEEELAEYQAELERLRVELAESEATRDKLEAEIGGLNESMAELKGQLKALEDSLKSQEQLMDAVGQSGETIASSLKEALAANKDAILHEIAHLDEHLEAVASMLEEREMNAKATHELIEATQAEVKGILTHIEANQKAISEVKMILENAKGVHEELSSSKRALVFLTTVAAGIGLFVIGSIGGRSGE
;
A
#
# COMPACT_ATOMS: atom_id res chain seq x y z
N MET A 1 38.75 102.26 104.23
CA MET A 1 38.88 100.78 104.32
C MET A 1 37.64 99.99 103.82
N LYS A 2 36.68 100.59 103.07
CA LYS A 2 35.49 99.88 102.54
C LYS A 2 35.68 99.23 101.15
N MET A 3 36.60 99.73 100.31
CA MET A 3 36.80 99.20 98.94
C MET A 3 37.56 97.85 98.90
N ILE A 4 38.46 97.58 99.84
CA ILE A 4 39.31 96.36 99.83
C ILE A 4 38.49 95.09 100.15
N ARG A 5 37.39 95.22 100.89
CA ARG A 5 36.50 94.08 101.20
C ARG A 5 35.65 93.64 100.01
N GLY A 6 35.38 94.53 99.05
CA GLY A 6 34.59 94.22 97.85
C GLY A 6 35.37 93.40 96.83
N THR A 7 36.64 93.76 96.60
CA THR A 7 37.51 93.08 95.64
C THR A 7 37.89 91.66 96.11
N LEU A 8 38.06 91.45 97.41
CA LEU A 8 38.38 90.14 97.97
C LEU A 8 37.25 89.12 97.78
N LYS A 9 35.99 89.55 97.91
CA LYS A 9 34.82 88.68 97.70
C LYS A 9 34.67 88.28 96.22
N LEU A 10 34.95 89.20 95.31
CA LEU A 10 34.86 88.95 93.86
C LEU A 10 35.96 87.99 93.39
N ALA A 11 37.18 88.12 93.93
CA ALA A 11 38.28 87.18 93.69
C ALA A 11 37.99 85.78 94.24
N LEU A 12 37.38 85.68 95.43
CA LEU A 12 36.98 84.39 96.02
C LEU A 12 35.92 83.68 95.16
N ILE A 13 34.92 84.41 94.65
CA ILE A 13 33.89 83.85 93.78
C ILE A 13 34.50 83.37 92.45
N LEU A 14 35.41 84.15 91.85
CA LEU A 14 36.13 83.75 90.63
C LEU A 14 37.00 82.50 90.85
N TYR A 15 37.68 82.40 91.99
CA TYR A 15 38.48 81.22 92.34
C TYR A 15 37.60 79.97 92.53
N ILE A 16 36.44 80.11 93.19
CA ILE A 16 35.49 79.00 93.36
C ILE A 16 34.89 78.58 92.01
N CYS A 17 34.57 79.51 91.11
CA CYS A 17 34.09 79.20 89.77
C CYS A 17 35.16 78.50 88.92
N ALA A 18 36.42 78.93 88.99
CA ALA A 18 37.53 78.27 88.30
C ALA A 18 37.79 76.86 88.85
N ALA A 19 37.77 76.69 90.17
CA ALA A 19 37.96 75.40 90.83
C ALA A 19 36.82 74.41 90.54
N LEU A 20 35.57 74.88 90.42
CA LEU A 20 34.43 74.03 90.08
C LEU A 20 34.42 73.62 88.59
N SER A 21 35.00 74.43 87.69
CA SER A 21 35.12 74.06 86.27
C SER A 21 36.22 73.04 85.97
N GLY A 22 37.25 72.95 86.82
CA GLY A 22 38.43 72.10 86.58
C GLY A 22 38.29 70.63 86.96
N VAL A 23 37.21 70.21 87.62
CA VAL A 23 37.06 68.86 88.19
C VAL A 23 36.24 67.90 87.30
N TYR A 24 35.76 68.34 86.14
CA TYR A 24 34.86 67.54 85.28
C TYR A 24 35.53 66.61 84.25
N VAL A 25 36.85 66.37 84.32
CA VAL A 25 37.53 65.45 83.37
C VAL A 25 38.34 64.38 84.09
N LEU A 26 37.69 63.62 84.97
CA LEU A 26 38.06 62.22 85.24
C LEU A 26 36.90 61.32 84.81
N SER A 27 36.70 61.19 83.49
CA SER A 27 35.98 60.03 82.98
C SER A 27 36.95 58.87 82.99
N ALA A 28 36.69 57.88 83.86
CA ALA A 28 37.25 56.55 83.74
C ALA A 28 36.96 56.05 82.30
N SER A 29 37.94 56.13 81.42
CA SER A 29 37.84 55.53 80.11
C SER A 29 37.86 54.03 80.33
N ALA A 30 36.85 53.32 79.81
CA ALA A 30 36.85 51.87 79.88
C ALA A 30 38.13 51.36 79.18
N ARG A 31 38.83 50.43 79.81
CA ARG A 31 40.03 49.83 79.24
C ARG A 31 39.97 48.32 79.31
N ILE A 32 40.43 47.67 78.25
CA ILE A 32 40.76 46.25 78.24
C ILE A 32 42.26 46.09 78.45
N THR A 33 42.64 45.32 79.46
CA THR A 33 44.04 44.99 79.72
C THR A 33 44.19 43.46 79.77
N PRO A 34 44.92 42.84 78.83
CA PRO A 34 45.26 41.43 78.92
C PRO A 34 45.99 41.10 80.22
N HIS A 35 45.65 39.98 80.86
CA HIS A 35 46.45 39.48 81.97
C HIS A 35 47.87 39.13 81.51
N GLU A 36 48.83 39.23 82.43
CA GLU A 36 50.19 38.74 82.18
C GLU A 36 50.17 37.20 82.16
N GLY A 37 50.46 36.60 81.01
CA GLY A 37 50.84 35.20 80.95
C GLY A 37 50.35 34.36 79.77
N ASP A 38 51.20 33.36 79.54
CA ASP A 38 51.11 32.08 78.83
C ASP A 38 51.26 32.02 77.29
N ASP A 39 52.13 31.10 76.87
CA ASP A 39 52.50 30.81 75.47
C ASP A 39 51.31 30.20 74.69
N ASN A 40 50.27 29.76 75.40
CA ASN A 40 49.07 29.13 74.84
C ASN A 40 47.89 30.11 74.68
N THR A 41 48.20 31.39 74.45
CA THR A 41 47.20 32.45 74.23
C THR A 41 47.61 33.32 73.04
N MET A 42 46.62 33.85 72.31
CA MET A 42 46.82 34.74 71.17
C MET A 42 46.38 36.15 71.54
N LEU A 43 47.20 37.16 71.22
CA LEU A 43 46.84 38.56 71.36
C LEU A 43 46.33 39.10 70.02
N ILE A 44 45.12 39.64 70.02
CA ILE A 44 44.55 40.36 68.88
C ILE A 44 44.48 41.85 69.21
N THR A 45 44.62 42.70 68.19
CA THR A 45 44.46 44.16 68.34
C THR A 45 43.07 44.53 67.86
N ILE A 46 42.31 45.22 68.70
CA ILE A 46 40.93 45.65 68.39
C ILE A 46 41.00 46.75 67.33
N GLU A 47 40.24 46.59 66.26
CA GLU A 47 40.14 47.57 65.17
C GLU A 47 38.90 48.44 65.29
N LYS A 48 38.86 49.52 64.50
CA LYS A 48 37.73 50.45 64.51
C LYS A 48 36.52 49.81 63.83
N GLY A 49 35.51 49.50 64.64
CA GLY A 49 34.26 48.88 64.16
C GLY A 49 33.96 47.57 64.86
N ASP A 50 34.96 46.98 65.51
CA ASP A 50 34.82 45.74 66.26
C ASP A 50 33.93 45.93 67.49
N THR A 51 33.20 44.88 67.82
CA THR A 51 32.53 44.74 69.11
C THR A 51 33.01 43.48 69.79
N LEU A 52 32.93 43.43 71.13
CA LEU A 52 33.36 42.24 71.88
C LEU A 52 32.52 41.02 71.48
N TRP A 53 31.27 41.29 71.14
CA TRP A 53 30.33 40.31 70.59
C TRP A 53 30.83 39.75 69.26
N ASP A 54 31.21 40.61 68.32
CA ASP A 54 31.71 40.20 67.00
C ASP A 54 33.05 39.48 67.09
N LEU A 55 33.97 39.94 67.95
CA LEU A 55 35.26 39.29 68.19
C LEU A 55 35.10 37.90 68.81
N CYS A 56 34.18 37.74 69.77
CA CYS A 56 33.83 36.42 70.30
C CYS A 56 33.13 35.56 69.23
N GLN A 57 32.22 36.11 68.44
CA GLN A 57 31.56 35.39 67.34
C GLN A 57 32.55 34.94 66.26
N GLU A 58 33.57 35.74 65.97
CA GLU A 58 34.56 35.47 64.93
C GLU A 58 35.56 34.40 65.36
N HIS A 59 36.19 34.59 66.52
CA HIS A 59 37.28 33.74 66.99
C HIS A 59 36.83 32.55 67.82
N LEU A 60 35.66 32.63 68.45
CA LEU A 60 35.16 31.62 69.37
C LEU A 60 33.81 31.01 68.94
N LYS A 61 33.25 31.47 67.80
CA LYS A 61 31.94 31.06 67.22
C LYS A 61 30.72 31.20 68.13
N ASP A 62 30.91 31.58 69.38
CA ASP A 62 29.86 31.88 70.35
C ASP A 62 30.08 33.27 70.96
N PRO A 63 29.18 34.23 70.67
CA PRO A 63 29.30 35.59 71.16
C PRO A 63 29.14 35.73 72.69
N LEU A 64 28.59 34.72 73.38
CA LEU A 64 28.42 34.72 74.83
C LEU A 64 29.70 34.38 75.59
N GLN A 65 30.76 33.94 74.90
CA GLN A 65 32.03 33.53 75.52
C GLN A 65 32.85 34.68 76.07
N TRP A 66 32.43 35.94 75.91
CA TRP A 66 33.08 37.09 76.55
C TRP A 66 33.20 36.95 78.08
N ARG A 67 32.27 36.22 78.73
CA ARG A 67 32.32 35.94 80.17
C ARG A 67 33.52 35.07 80.53
N GLU A 68 33.79 34.05 79.73
CA GLU A 68 34.96 33.19 79.89
C GLU A 68 36.24 33.93 79.50
N LEU A 69 36.16 34.81 78.50
CA LEU A 69 37.27 35.68 78.08
C LEU A 69 37.70 36.69 79.16
N SER A 70 36.79 37.06 80.07
CA SER A 70 37.09 37.90 81.25
C SER A 70 38.02 37.26 82.27
N LYS A 71 38.24 35.94 82.18
CA LYS A 71 39.25 35.25 83.00
C LYS A 71 40.68 35.50 82.51
N TYR A 72 40.85 36.00 81.29
CA TYR A 72 42.13 36.24 80.63
C TYR A 72 42.41 37.73 80.37
N ASN A 73 41.41 38.58 80.57
CA ASN A 73 41.47 40.01 80.31
C ASN A 73 40.69 40.77 81.38
N ASP A 74 41.26 41.88 81.86
CA ASP A 74 40.58 42.80 82.74
C ASP A 74 39.70 43.76 81.95
N PHE A 75 38.39 43.67 82.14
CA PHE A 75 37.41 44.56 81.54
C PHE A 75 36.94 45.61 82.55
N THR A 76 37.26 46.89 82.30
CA THR A 76 36.73 48.00 83.12
C THR A 76 35.22 48.17 82.91
N ASN A 77 34.75 47.97 81.68
CA ASN A 77 33.34 47.87 81.33
C ASN A 77 33.21 46.88 80.15
N PRO A 78 32.58 45.72 80.32
CA PRO A 78 32.44 44.71 79.26
C PRO A 78 31.69 45.18 78.01
N HIS A 79 30.95 46.28 78.10
CA HIS A 79 30.18 46.85 76.99
C HIS A 79 30.95 47.91 76.18
N LEU A 80 32.18 48.27 76.58
CA LEU A 80 32.97 49.30 75.91
C LEU A 80 34.37 48.76 75.60
N ILE A 81 34.73 48.74 74.32
CA ILE A 81 36.06 48.39 73.82
C ILE A 81 36.54 49.50 72.89
N TYR A 82 37.86 49.73 72.82
CA TYR A 82 38.42 50.80 72.01
C TYR A 82 39.44 50.29 70.98
N PRO A 83 39.51 50.92 69.79
CA PRO A 83 40.50 50.56 68.78
C PRO A 83 41.93 50.77 69.30
N GLY A 84 42.81 49.82 69.02
CA GLY A 84 44.20 49.79 69.47
C GLY A 84 44.42 49.11 70.83
N GLU A 85 43.35 48.70 71.52
CA GLU A 85 43.46 47.82 72.69
C GLU A 85 43.82 46.39 72.28
N GLN A 86 44.41 45.64 73.21
CA GLN A 86 44.77 44.25 72.98
C GLN A 86 43.81 43.34 73.74
N LEU A 87 43.39 42.26 73.09
CA LEU A 87 42.52 41.23 73.66
C LEU A 87 43.24 39.88 73.57
N ARG A 88 43.35 39.19 74.70
CA ARG A 88 43.97 37.86 74.80
C ARG A 88 42.92 36.78 74.69
N ILE A 89 43.07 35.90 73.70
CA ILE A 89 42.18 34.77 73.44
C ILE A 89 42.94 33.47 73.75
N PRO A 90 42.40 32.56 74.57
CA PRO A 90 43.02 31.26 74.81
C PRO A 90 43.03 30.38 73.57
N VAL A 91 44.20 29.83 73.22
CA VAL A 91 44.34 28.94 72.05
C VAL A 91 43.50 27.68 72.23
N ALA A 92 43.30 27.20 73.46
CA ALA A 92 42.44 26.05 73.75
C ALA A 92 40.97 26.28 73.32
N MET A 93 40.41 27.48 73.56
CA MET A 93 39.04 27.79 73.17
C MET A 93 38.91 27.96 71.65
N ALA A 94 39.90 28.60 71.02
CA ALA A 94 39.95 28.72 69.56
C ALA A 94 40.16 27.36 68.86
N LYS A 95 40.94 26.45 69.47
CA LYS A 95 41.20 25.11 68.96
C LYS A 95 39.96 24.23 68.98
N GLU A 96 39.19 24.24 70.06
CA GLU A 96 37.92 23.50 70.17
C GLU A 96 36.94 23.89 69.06
N VAL A 97 36.86 25.20 68.78
CA VAL A 97 36.03 25.75 67.71
C VAL A 97 36.48 25.30 66.31
N VAL A 98 37.79 25.23 66.08
CA VAL A 98 38.35 24.71 64.82
C VAL A 98 38.07 23.22 64.67
N GLU A 99 38.24 22.42 65.73
CA GLU A 99 37.97 20.98 65.70
C GLU A 99 36.49 20.69 65.39
N ILE A 100 35.55 21.44 65.99
CA ILE A 100 34.11 21.33 65.69
C ILE A 100 33.83 21.71 64.23
N ALA A 101 34.40 22.81 63.73
CA ALA A 101 34.19 23.24 62.36
C ALA A 101 34.81 22.28 61.33
N GLU A 102 35.95 21.66 61.64
CA GLU A 102 36.58 20.62 60.81
C GLU A 102 35.73 19.34 60.78
N GLU A 103 35.11 18.96 61.90
CA GLU A 103 34.18 17.82 61.97
C GLU A 103 32.90 18.09 61.17
N GLU A 104 32.26 19.25 61.34
CA GLU A 104 31.10 19.67 60.53
C GLU A 104 31.43 19.69 59.03
N LEU A 105 32.61 20.22 58.66
CA LEU A 105 33.06 20.25 57.28
C LEU A 105 33.26 18.83 56.72
N ALA A 106 33.80 17.91 57.52
CA ALA A 106 33.98 16.52 57.13
C ALA A 106 32.63 15.81 56.92
N GLU A 107 31.63 16.07 57.77
CA GLU A 107 30.27 15.56 57.59
C GLU A 107 29.63 16.08 56.30
N TYR A 108 29.71 17.39 56.04
CA TYR A 108 29.20 17.98 54.79
C TYR A 108 29.89 17.42 53.54
N GLN A 109 31.20 17.16 53.62
CA GLN A 109 31.95 16.54 52.52
C GLN A 109 31.51 15.10 52.27
N ALA A 110 31.26 14.32 53.34
CA ALA A 110 30.77 12.96 53.23
C ALA A 110 29.35 12.91 52.64
N GLU A 111 28.46 13.82 53.06
CA GLU A 111 27.11 13.94 52.50
C GLU A 111 27.13 14.36 51.03
N LEU A 112 27.97 15.33 50.66
CA LEU A 112 28.14 15.76 49.28
C LEU A 112 28.62 14.61 48.37
N GLU A 113 29.57 13.82 48.86
CA GLU A 113 30.08 12.70 48.07
C GLU A 113 29.04 11.60 47.91
N ARG A 114 28.25 11.32 48.95
CA ARG A 114 27.09 10.42 48.84
C ARG A 114 26.09 10.91 47.80
N LEU A 115 25.73 12.20 47.82
CA LEU A 115 24.80 12.78 46.86
C LEU A 115 25.34 12.75 45.43
N ARG A 116 26.66 12.93 45.23
CA ARG A 116 27.30 12.81 43.92
C ARG A 116 27.20 11.40 43.36
N VAL A 117 27.41 10.38 44.20
CA VAL A 117 27.27 8.98 43.78
C VAL A 117 25.82 8.68 43.39
N GLU A 118 24.85 9.07 44.21
CA GLU A 118 23.42 8.88 43.92
C GLU A 118 22.99 9.61 42.64
N LEU A 119 23.49 10.83 42.42
CA LEU A 119 23.26 11.57 41.18
C LEU A 119 23.83 10.84 39.97
N ALA A 120 25.07 10.34 40.05
CA ALA A 120 25.70 9.60 38.96
C ALA A 120 24.93 8.31 38.61
N GLU A 121 24.43 7.59 39.61
CA GLU A 121 23.58 6.40 39.39
C GLU A 121 22.24 6.76 38.74
N SER A 122 21.63 7.87 39.16
CA SER A 122 20.38 8.39 38.57
C SER A 122 20.58 8.81 37.12
N GLU A 123 21.67 9.53 36.82
CA GLU A 123 22.03 9.94 35.46
C GLU A 123 22.30 8.73 34.55
N ALA A 124 23.03 7.73 35.03
CA ALA A 124 23.25 6.48 34.28
C ALA A 124 21.93 5.74 33.99
N THR A 125 21.00 5.75 34.94
CA THR A 125 19.66 5.15 34.76
C THR A 125 18.84 5.94 33.74
N ARG A 126 18.88 7.28 33.80
CA ARG A 126 18.23 8.15 32.81
C ARG A 126 18.75 7.87 31.41
N ASP A 127 20.07 7.83 31.22
CA ASP A 127 20.69 7.62 29.92
C ASP A 127 20.32 6.25 29.32
N LYS A 128 20.22 5.22 30.18
CA LYS A 128 19.72 3.90 29.77
C LYS A 128 18.25 3.96 29.31
N LEU A 129 17.39 4.65 30.06
CA LEU A 129 15.98 4.80 29.70
C LEU A 129 15.82 5.60 28.40
N GLU A 130 16.61 6.65 28.19
CA GLU A 130 16.60 7.42 26.94
C GLU A 130 17.00 6.55 25.74
N ALA A 131 18.00 5.68 25.89
CA ALA A 131 18.40 4.73 24.86
C ALA A 131 17.29 3.70 24.55
N GLU A 132 16.62 3.16 25.58
CA GLU A 132 15.49 2.24 25.40
C GLU A 132 14.31 2.92 24.70
N ILE A 133 13.98 4.16 25.08
CA ILE A 133 12.94 4.97 24.41
C ILE A 133 13.32 5.23 22.94
N GLY A 134 14.60 5.51 22.66
CA GLY A 134 15.11 5.65 21.30
C GLY A 134 14.86 4.39 20.46
N GLY A 135 15.27 3.22 20.95
CA GLY A 135 15.06 1.95 20.25
C GLY A 135 13.59 1.58 20.06
N LEU A 136 12.73 1.89 21.03
CA LEU A 136 11.28 1.71 20.91
C LEU A 136 10.67 2.63 19.84
N ASN A 137 11.12 3.88 19.75
CA ASN A 137 10.66 4.82 18.72
C ASN A 137 11.06 4.37 17.30
N GLU A 138 12.27 3.84 17.13
CA GLU A 138 12.71 3.25 15.86
C GLU A 138 11.85 2.04 15.47
N SER A 139 11.62 1.13 16.43
CA SER A 139 10.74 -0.03 16.23
C SER A 139 9.31 0.39 15.85
N MET A 140 8.78 1.43 16.49
CA MET A 140 7.45 1.98 16.18
C MET A 140 7.41 2.60 14.77
N ALA A 141 8.47 3.29 14.34
CA ALA A 141 8.59 3.84 13.01
C ALA A 141 8.62 2.74 11.94
N GLU A 142 9.35 1.65 12.19
CA GLU A 142 9.40 0.49 11.30
C GLU A 142 8.04 -0.20 11.19
N LEU A 143 7.37 -0.47 12.32
CA LEU A 143 6.03 -1.05 12.34
C LEU A 143 5.02 -0.17 11.59
N LYS A 144 5.09 1.15 11.75
CA LYS A 144 4.23 2.10 11.01
C LYS A 144 4.49 2.05 9.51
N GLY A 145 5.76 1.88 9.10
CA GLY A 145 6.13 1.67 7.69
C GLY A 145 5.55 0.37 7.14
N GLN A 146 5.67 -0.73 7.87
CA GLN A 146 5.11 -2.03 7.50
C GLN A 146 3.58 -1.98 7.38
N LEU A 147 2.90 -1.33 8.32
CA LEU A 147 1.44 -1.17 8.29
C LEU A 147 0.97 -0.40 7.06
N LYS A 148 1.66 0.70 6.71
CA LYS A 148 1.36 1.47 5.49
C LYS A 148 1.55 0.64 4.21
N ALA A 149 2.63 -0.14 4.13
CA ALA A 149 2.87 -1.01 2.98
C ALA A 149 1.77 -2.08 2.83
N LEU A 150 1.27 -2.59 3.96
CA LEU A 150 0.17 -3.57 3.98
C LEU A 150 -1.16 -2.94 3.57
N GLU A 151 -1.46 -1.71 4.01
CA GLU A 151 -2.62 -0.93 3.55
C GLU A 151 -2.59 -0.67 2.04
N ASP A 152 -1.43 -0.27 1.50
CA ASP A 152 -1.25 -0.04 0.06
C ASP A 152 -1.45 -1.36 -0.73
N SER A 153 -0.95 -2.48 -0.21
CA SER A 153 -1.17 -3.81 -0.79
C SER A 153 -2.64 -4.23 -0.77
N LEU A 154 -3.35 -3.99 0.33
CA LEU A 154 -4.78 -4.31 0.46
C LEU A 154 -5.61 -3.51 -0.56
N LYS A 155 -5.31 -2.22 -0.70
CA LYS A 155 -5.94 -1.35 -1.70
C LYS A 155 -5.71 -1.84 -3.13
N SER A 156 -4.48 -2.28 -3.43
CA SER A 156 -4.19 -2.89 -4.73
C SER A 156 -4.97 -4.19 -4.96
N GLN A 157 -5.16 -5.02 -3.92
CA GLN A 157 -5.96 -6.24 -4.02
C GLN A 157 -7.44 -5.95 -4.25
N GLU A 158 -8.00 -4.94 -3.59
CA GLU A 158 -9.38 -4.49 -3.79
C GLU A 158 -9.60 -4.06 -5.25
N GLN A 159 -8.69 -3.25 -5.81
CA GLN A 159 -8.75 -2.85 -7.22
C GLN A 159 -8.68 -4.04 -8.18
N LEU A 160 -7.86 -5.06 -7.87
CA LEU A 160 -7.82 -6.29 -8.65
C LEU A 160 -9.14 -7.06 -8.58
N MET A 161 -9.77 -7.11 -7.40
CA MET A 161 -11.06 -7.78 -7.20
C MET A 161 -12.17 -7.11 -8.02
N ASP A 162 -12.21 -5.78 -8.03
CA ASP A 162 -13.15 -5.01 -8.85
C ASP A 162 -12.93 -5.26 -10.35
N ALA A 163 -11.68 -5.24 -10.80
CA ALA A 163 -11.33 -5.50 -12.21
C ALA A 163 -11.72 -6.92 -12.65
N VAL A 164 -11.49 -7.93 -11.78
CA VAL A 164 -11.90 -9.31 -12.03
C VAL A 164 -13.43 -9.42 -12.09
N GLY A 165 -14.15 -8.72 -11.20
CA GLY A 165 -15.62 -8.66 -11.23
C GLY A 165 -16.16 -8.11 -12.55
N GLN A 166 -15.65 -6.94 -12.98
CA GLN A 166 -16.04 -6.30 -14.25
C GLN A 166 -15.70 -7.17 -15.47
N SER A 167 -14.53 -7.80 -15.47
CA SER A 167 -14.12 -8.73 -16.52
C SER A 167 -15.06 -9.94 -16.56
N GLY A 168 -15.41 -10.52 -15.42
CA GLY A 168 -16.36 -11.63 -15.32
C GLY A 168 -17.74 -11.27 -15.90
N GLU A 169 -18.26 -10.08 -15.57
CA GLU A 169 -19.53 -9.59 -16.11
C GLU A 169 -19.47 -9.36 -17.63
N THR A 170 -18.36 -8.77 -18.11
CA THR A 170 -18.11 -8.56 -19.55
C THR A 170 -18.06 -9.89 -20.31
N ILE A 171 -17.27 -10.85 -19.81
CA ILE A 171 -17.15 -12.20 -20.38
C ILE A 171 -18.54 -12.86 -20.42
N ALA A 172 -19.29 -12.84 -19.32
CA ALA A 172 -20.61 -13.44 -19.26
C ALA A 172 -21.57 -12.82 -20.29
N SER A 173 -21.57 -11.49 -20.45
CA SER A 173 -22.39 -10.81 -21.45
C SER A 173 -21.99 -11.20 -22.88
N SER A 174 -20.69 -11.17 -23.20
CA SER A 174 -20.18 -11.51 -24.52
C SER A 174 -20.45 -12.97 -24.90
N LEU A 175 -20.36 -13.89 -23.94
CA LEU A 175 -20.64 -15.31 -24.14
C LEU A 175 -22.13 -15.52 -24.43
N LYS A 176 -23.00 -14.81 -23.70
CA LYS A 176 -24.45 -14.85 -23.92
C LYS A 176 -24.82 -14.32 -25.31
N GLU A 177 -24.21 -13.20 -25.73
CA GLU A 177 -24.41 -12.62 -27.06
C GLU A 177 -23.89 -13.54 -28.16
N ALA A 178 -22.67 -14.07 -28.03
CA ALA A 178 -22.10 -14.99 -29.00
C ALA A 178 -22.91 -16.29 -29.12
N LEU A 179 -23.40 -16.82 -27.99
CA LEU A 179 -24.24 -18.02 -27.99
C LEU A 179 -25.61 -17.76 -28.65
N ALA A 180 -26.21 -16.60 -28.41
CA ALA A 180 -27.45 -16.20 -29.08
C ALA A 180 -27.24 -16.03 -30.59
N ALA A 181 -26.18 -15.33 -31.01
CA ALA A 181 -25.84 -15.16 -32.42
C ALA A 181 -25.56 -16.48 -33.12
N ASN A 182 -24.84 -17.40 -32.47
CA ASN A 182 -24.56 -18.72 -33.03
C ASN A 182 -25.83 -19.58 -33.13
N LYS A 183 -26.69 -19.54 -32.12
CA LYS A 183 -28.02 -20.18 -32.18
C LYS A 183 -28.81 -19.68 -33.38
N ASP A 184 -28.87 -18.37 -33.59
CA ASP A 184 -29.63 -17.77 -34.69
C ASP A 184 -29.03 -18.14 -36.07
N ALA A 185 -27.70 -18.17 -36.18
CA ALA A 185 -27.01 -18.61 -37.40
C ALA A 185 -27.31 -20.09 -37.72
N ILE A 186 -27.26 -20.97 -36.72
CA ILE A 186 -27.60 -22.40 -36.89
C ILE A 186 -29.05 -22.56 -37.33
N LEU A 187 -29.99 -21.83 -36.72
CA LEU A 187 -31.40 -21.89 -37.12
C LEU A 187 -31.62 -21.42 -38.56
N HIS A 188 -30.88 -20.38 -38.98
CA HIS A 188 -30.91 -19.92 -40.37
C HIS A 188 -30.35 -20.96 -41.34
N GLU A 189 -29.23 -21.62 -41.01
CA GLU A 189 -28.65 -22.69 -41.83
C GLU A 189 -29.60 -23.89 -41.94
N ILE A 190 -30.26 -24.29 -40.86
CA ILE A 190 -31.26 -25.36 -40.86
C ILE A 190 -32.42 -24.99 -41.79
N ALA A 191 -32.97 -23.77 -41.70
CA ALA A 191 -34.07 -23.33 -42.55
C ALA A 191 -33.68 -23.34 -44.04
N HIS A 192 -32.46 -22.90 -44.36
CA HIS A 192 -31.94 -22.96 -45.72
C HIS A 192 -31.77 -24.42 -46.19
N LEU A 193 -31.24 -25.33 -45.35
CA LEU A 193 -31.12 -26.75 -45.69
C LEU A 193 -32.48 -27.41 -45.94
N ASP A 194 -33.51 -27.06 -45.17
CA ASP A 194 -34.89 -27.53 -45.39
C ASP A 194 -35.42 -27.10 -46.77
N GLU A 195 -35.17 -25.85 -47.17
CA GLU A 195 -35.55 -25.35 -48.50
C GLU A 195 -34.83 -26.11 -49.63
N HIS A 196 -33.53 -26.40 -49.46
CA HIS A 196 -32.77 -27.23 -50.41
C HIS A 196 -33.30 -28.67 -50.48
N LEU A 197 -33.67 -29.26 -49.34
CA LEU A 197 -34.26 -30.60 -49.31
C LEU A 197 -35.59 -30.65 -50.06
N GLU A 198 -36.43 -29.64 -49.90
CA GLU A 198 -37.72 -29.54 -50.60
C GLU A 198 -37.52 -29.38 -52.12
N ALA A 199 -36.54 -28.58 -52.54
CA ALA A 199 -36.15 -28.46 -53.95
C ALA A 199 -35.64 -29.80 -54.53
N VAL A 200 -34.78 -30.51 -53.81
CA VAL A 200 -34.27 -31.83 -54.23
C VAL A 200 -35.39 -32.87 -54.29
N ALA A 201 -36.33 -32.85 -53.35
CA ALA A 201 -37.49 -33.74 -53.37
C ALA A 201 -38.36 -33.52 -54.61
N SER A 202 -38.63 -32.27 -54.97
CA SER A 202 -39.36 -31.93 -56.19
C SER A 202 -38.63 -32.39 -57.46
N MET A 203 -37.32 -32.20 -57.52
CA MET A 203 -36.49 -32.70 -58.63
C MET A 203 -36.52 -34.23 -58.73
N LEU A 204 -36.54 -34.95 -57.60
CA LEU A 204 -36.62 -36.40 -57.57
C LEU A 204 -37.95 -36.89 -58.14
N GLU A 205 -39.06 -36.27 -57.72
CA GLU A 205 -40.41 -36.62 -58.19
C GLU A 205 -40.55 -36.40 -59.71
N GLU A 206 -40.00 -35.30 -60.24
CA GLU A 206 -39.92 -35.06 -61.68
C GLU A 206 -39.10 -36.15 -62.40
N ARG A 207 -37.96 -36.56 -61.84
CA ARG A 207 -37.10 -37.60 -62.42
C ARG A 207 -37.75 -38.98 -62.39
N GLU A 208 -38.49 -39.31 -61.34
CA GLU A 208 -39.25 -40.57 -61.25
C GLU A 208 -40.36 -40.62 -62.31
N MET A 209 -41.10 -39.53 -62.49
CA MET A 209 -42.12 -39.42 -63.52
C MET A 209 -41.52 -39.56 -64.93
N ASN A 210 -40.40 -38.87 -65.19
CA ASN A 210 -39.67 -38.99 -66.45
C ASN A 210 -39.16 -40.43 -66.67
N ALA A 211 -38.60 -41.07 -65.65
CA ALA A 211 -38.14 -42.45 -65.74
C ALA A 211 -39.29 -43.40 -66.08
N LYS A 212 -40.46 -43.23 -65.45
CA LYS A 212 -41.65 -44.02 -65.74
C LYS A 212 -42.14 -43.82 -67.17
N ALA A 213 -42.21 -42.58 -67.65
CA ALA A 213 -42.60 -42.28 -69.03
C ALA A 213 -41.63 -42.91 -70.04
N THR A 214 -40.32 -42.85 -69.78
CA THR A 214 -39.32 -43.51 -70.64
C THR A 214 -39.45 -45.04 -70.62
N HIS A 215 -39.81 -45.63 -69.48
CA HIS A 215 -40.04 -47.07 -69.37
C HIS A 215 -41.25 -47.50 -70.22
N GLU A 216 -42.37 -46.77 -70.14
CA GLU A 216 -43.56 -47.01 -70.97
C GLU A 216 -43.25 -46.90 -72.48
N LEU A 217 -42.44 -45.92 -72.88
CA LEU A 217 -41.99 -45.78 -74.27
C LEU A 217 -41.10 -46.96 -74.72
N ILE A 218 -40.22 -47.43 -73.86
CA ILE A 218 -39.38 -48.61 -74.15
C ILE A 218 -40.25 -49.85 -74.34
N GLU A 219 -41.27 -50.08 -73.50
CA GLU A 219 -42.19 -51.20 -73.68
C GLU A 219 -42.95 -51.12 -75.01
N ALA A 220 -43.45 -49.93 -75.36
CA ALA A 220 -44.16 -49.70 -76.62
C ALA A 220 -43.26 -49.99 -77.84
N THR A 221 -42.03 -49.46 -77.83
CA THR A 221 -41.06 -49.69 -78.92
C THR A 221 -40.62 -51.15 -79.00
N GLN A 222 -40.43 -51.84 -77.88
CA GLN A 222 -40.15 -53.28 -77.87
C GLN A 222 -41.30 -54.10 -78.47
N ALA A 223 -42.56 -53.72 -78.17
CA ALA A 223 -43.73 -54.35 -78.76
C ALA A 223 -43.81 -54.14 -80.28
N GLU A 224 -43.50 -52.92 -80.75
CA GLU A 224 -43.45 -52.59 -82.17
C GLU A 224 -42.33 -53.34 -82.89
N VAL A 225 -41.11 -53.38 -82.34
CA VAL A 225 -39.99 -54.17 -82.87
C VAL A 225 -40.37 -55.64 -83.00
N LYS A 226 -41.02 -56.21 -81.98
CA LYS A 226 -41.52 -57.60 -82.03
C LYS A 226 -42.52 -57.81 -83.16
N GLY A 227 -43.44 -56.87 -83.37
CA GLY A 227 -44.39 -56.90 -84.48
C GLY A 227 -43.72 -56.81 -85.86
N ILE A 228 -42.72 -55.95 -86.00
CA ILE A 228 -41.94 -55.85 -87.25
C ILE A 228 -41.18 -57.16 -87.51
N LEU A 229 -40.62 -57.77 -86.47
CA LEU A 229 -39.85 -59.02 -86.59
C LEU A 229 -40.72 -60.17 -87.11
N THR A 230 -41.96 -60.31 -86.62
CA THR A 230 -42.90 -61.33 -87.14
C THR A 230 -43.30 -61.07 -88.59
N HIS A 231 -43.47 -59.79 -88.98
CA HIS A 231 -43.69 -59.44 -90.38
C HIS A 231 -42.49 -59.77 -91.27
N ILE A 232 -41.27 -59.54 -90.81
CA ILE A 232 -40.04 -59.92 -91.52
C ILE A 232 -39.98 -61.44 -91.71
N GLU A 233 -40.24 -62.22 -90.66
CA GLU A 233 -40.28 -63.68 -90.74
C GLU A 233 -41.34 -64.18 -91.74
N ALA A 234 -42.55 -63.61 -91.69
CA ALA A 234 -43.62 -63.94 -92.64
C ALA A 234 -43.22 -63.61 -94.09
N ASN A 235 -42.60 -62.45 -94.30
CA ASN A 235 -42.10 -62.03 -95.61
C ASN A 235 -40.95 -62.93 -96.10
N GLN A 236 -40.01 -63.30 -95.23
CA GLN A 236 -38.93 -64.24 -95.58
C GLN A 236 -39.49 -65.61 -96.00
N LYS A 237 -40.51 -66.10 -95.29
CA LYS A 237 -41.21 -67.33 -95.66
C LYS A 237 -41.89 -67.21 -97.03
N ALA A 238 -42.64 -66.14 -97.26
CA ALA A 238 -43.30 -65.89 -98.55
C ALA A 238 -42.29 -65.78 -99.70
N ILE A 239 -41.16 -65.09 -99.50
CA ILE A 239 -40.07 -65.01 -100.48
C ILE A 239 -39.49 -66.40 -100.77
N SER A 240 -39.32 -67.24 -99.75
CA SER A 240 -38.81 -68.61 -99.90
C SER A 240 -39.77 -69.49 -100.71
N GLU A 241 -41.08 -69.37 -100.47
CA GLU A 241 -42.13 -70.04 -101.24
C GLU A 241 -42.13 -69.57 -102.71
N VAL A 242 -42.07 -68.27 -102.95
CA VAL A 242 -41.98 -67.69 -104.31
C VAL A 242 -40.70 -68.16 -105.01
N LYS A 243 -39.58 -68.22 -104.31
CA LYS A 243 -38.31 -68.74 -104.85
C LYS A 243 -38.43 -70.19 -105.29
N MET A 244 -39.09 -71.05 -104.51
CA MET A 244 -39.37 -72.43 -104.91
C MET A 244 -40.28 -72.53 -106.15
N ILE A 245 -41.31 -71.68 -106.23
CA ILE A 245 -42.19 -71.61 -107.43
C ILE A 245 -41.37 -71.21 -108.66
N LEU A 246 -40.45 -70.24 -108.53
CA LEU A 246 -39.57 -69.79 -109.61
C LEU A 246 -38.53 -70.85 -110.03
N GLU A 247 -37.97 -71.62 -109.10
CA GLU A 247 -37.10 -72.75 -109.41
C GLU A 247 -37.86 -73.88 -110.13
N ASN A 248 -39.11 -74.16 -109.74
CA ASN A 248 -39.98 -75.10 -110.45
C ASN A 248 -40.40 -74.58 -111.83
N ALA A 249 -40.63 -73.27 -111.98
CA ALA A 249 -40.98 -72.65 -113.25
C ALA A 249 -39.80 -72.61 -114.25
N LYS A 250 -38.55 -72.56 -113.77
CA LYS A 250 -37.34 -72.71 -114.63
C LYS A 250 -37.21 -74.11 -115.25
N GLY A 251 -37.97 -75.10 -114.79
CA GLY A 251 -38.11 -76.40 -115.45
C GLY A 251 -38.98 -76.39 -116.72
N VAL A 252 -39.69 -75.29 -117.00
CA VAL A 252 -40.58 -75.15 -118.16
C VAL A 252 -40.18 -73.91 -118.96
N HIS A 253 -39.05 -73.99 -119.68
CA HIS A 253 -38.75 -73.05 -120.76
C HIS A 253 -39.17 -73.64 -122.10
N GLU A 254 -40.42 -73.38 -122.47
CA GLU A 254 -40.85 -73.31 -123.87
C GLU A 254 -40.70 -71.84 -124.32
N GLU A 255 -40.01 -71.59 -125.44
CA GLU A 255 -39.65 -70.24 -125.88
C GLU A 255 -40.90 -69.37 -126.17
N LEU A 256 -41.08 -68.28 -125.44
CA LEU A 256 -42.10 -67.28 -125.75
C LEU A 256 -41.59 -66.22 -126.76
N SER A 257 -42.31 -66.15 -127.88
CA SER A 257 -42.20 -65.16 -128.96
C SER A 257 -42.27 -63.69 -128.47
N SER A 258 -41.51 -62.83 -129.16
CA SER A 258 -41.21 -61.42 -128.87
C SER A 258 -42.42 -60.56 -128.46
N SER A 259 -43.60 -60.81 -129.04
CA SER A 259 -44.81 -60.01 -128.79
C SER A 259 -45.40 -60.20 -127.39
N LYS A 260 -45.15 -61.33 -126.71
CA LYS A 260 -45.64 -61.57 -125.34
C LYS A 260 -44.72 -60.98 -124.25
N ARG A 261 -43.43 -60.75 -124.55
CA ARG A 261 -42.49 -60.11 -123.61
C ARG A 261 -42.83 -58.63 -123.40
N ALA A 262 -43.27 -57.94 -124.45
CA ALA A 262 -43.71 -56.55 -124.36
C ALA A 262 -44.97 -56.40 -123.50
N LEU A 263 -45.90 -57.36 -123.56
CA LEU A 263 -47.15 -57.29 -122.81
C LEU A 263 -46.96 -57.59 -121.31
N VAL A 264 -46.06 -58.51 -120.96
CA VAL A 264 -45.69 -58.79 -119.56
C VAL A 264 -44.90 -57.63 -118.95
N PHE A 265 -43.99 -57.00 -119.71
CA PHE A 265 -43.27 -55.82 -119.21
C PHE A 265 -44.21 -54.62 -118.95
N LEU A 266 -45.22 -54.42 -119.82
CA LEU A 266 -46.19 -53.32 -119.66
C LEU A 266 -47.16 -53.55 -118.49
N THR A 267 -47.55 -54.79 -118.21
CA THR A 267 -48.40 -55.10 -117.04
C THR A 267 -47.63 -55.08 -115.72
N THR A 268 -46.36 -55.50 -115.71
CA THR A 268 -45.52 -55.41 -114.49
C THR A 268 -45.17 -53.97 -114.14
N VAL A 269 -44.93 -53.08 -115.12
CA VAL A 269 -44.70 -51.65 -114.86
C VAL A 269 -45.97 -50.94 -114.38
N ALA A 270 -47.15 -51.29 -114.92
CA ALA A 270 -48.42 -50.73 -114.44
C ALA A 270 -48.77 -51.17 -113.00
N ALA A 271 -48.46 -52.41 -112.62
CA ALA A 271 -48.66 -52.90 -111.25
C ALA A 271 -47.68 -52.28 -110.24
N GLY A 272 -46.44 -51.99 -110.64
CA GLY A 272 -45.44 -51.34 -109.78
C GLY A 272 -45.75 -49.89 -109.45
N ILE A 273 -46.35 -49.14 -110.37
CA ILE A 273 -46.73 -47.73 -110.15
C ILE A 273 -48.01 -47.62 -109.29
N GLY A 274 -48.93 -48.59 -109.38
CA GLY A 274 -50.12 -48.63 -108.52
C GLY A 274 -49.82 -48.90 -107.04
N LEU A 275 -48.81 -49.72 -106.74
CA LEU A 275 -48.38 -50.01 -105.36
C LEU A 275 -47.56 -48.88 -104.72
N PHE A 276 -46.91 -48.04 -105.52
CA PHE A 276 -46.13 -46.90 -105.00
C PHE A 276 -47.01 -45.73 -104.54
N VAL A 277 -48.21 -45.57 -105.08
CA VAL A 277 -49.12 -44.46 -104.71
C VAL A 277 -49.99 -44.78 -103.47
N ILE A 278 -50.14 -46.05 -103.09
CA ILE A 278 -50.92 -46.45 -101.90
C ILE A 278 -50.07 -46.44 -100.61
N GLY A 279 -48.74 -46.42 -100.70
CA GLY A 279 -47.86 -46.30 -99.53
C GLY A 279 -47.58 -44.87 -99.03
N SER A 280 -47.93 -43.83 -99.81
CA SER A 280 -47.55 -42.44 -99.51
C SER A 280 -48.69 -41.57 -98.96
N ILE A 281 -49.90 -42.10 -98.76
CA ILE A 281 -51.06 -41.34 -98.27
C ILE A 281 -51.79 -42.20 -97.22
N GLY A 282 -51.37 -42.14 -95.95
CA GLY A 282 -51.99 -43.00 -94.94
C GLY A 282 -51.54 -42.85 -93.49
N GLY A 283 -51.62 -41.65 -92.92
CA GLY A 283 -51.58 -41.39 -91.46
C GLY A 283 -50.19 -41.06 -90.91
N ARG A 284 -50.02 -40.14 -89.95
CA ARG A 284 -50.90 -39.88 -88.80
C ARG A 284 -50.50 -38.53 -88.18
N SER A 285 -51.43 -37.56 -88.21
CA SER A 285 -51.42 -36.39 -87.33
C SER A 285 -52.02 -36.78 -85.99
N GLY A 286 -51.32 -36.49 -84.89
CA GLY A 286 -51.84 -36.65 -83.54
C GLY A 286 -50.73 -36.53 -82.49
N GLU A 287 -50.31 -35.29 -82.25
CA GLU A 287 -50.02 -34.76 -80.90
C GLU A 287 -50.94 -33.56 -80.68
#